data_AF-A0A9E2HBY1-F1
#
_entry.id   AF-A0A9E2HBY1-F1
#
_cell.length_a   1.000
_cell.length_b   1.000
_cell.length_c   1.000
_cell.angle_alpha   90.00
_cell.angle_beta   90.00
_cell.angle_gamma   90.00
#
_symmetry.space_group_name_H-M   'P 1'
#
loop_
_entity.id
_entity.type
_entity.pdbx_description
1 polymer ?
#
loop_
_entity_poly.entity_id
_entity_poly.type
_entity_poly.pdbx_seq_one_letter_code
_entity_poly.pdbx_strand_id
1 'polypeptide(L)'
;MNPFATTLRLDSFLTHGTSKKYRILLSGQVAVPTHCFKAALFMTDDSVITELAYLMPNQSETLPGDPEDYEIGVEKIEEITGWEFFVDVP
;
A
#
# COMPACT_ATOMS: atom_id res chain seq x y z
N MET A 1 10.92 34.23 -3.19
CA MET A 1 9.54 33.71 -3.21
C MET A 1 9.65 32.25 -3.62
N ASN A 2 9.41 31.33 -2.69
CA ASN A 2 9.54 29.88 -2.92
C ASN A 2 8.13 29.35 -3.26
N PRO A 3 7.86 28.80 -4.47
CA PRO A 3 6.50 28.51 -4.92
C PRO A 3 5.93 27.15 -4.45
N PHE A 4 6.56 26.43 -3.52
CA PHE A 4 6.15 25.06 -3.16
C PHE A 4 5.64 24.86 -1.72
N ALA A 5 5.22 25.93 -1.05
CA ALA A 5 4.55 25.81 0.25
C ALA A 5 3.02 25.82 0.09
N THR A 6 2.47 24.87 -0.67
CA THR A 6 1.07 24.47 -0.47
C THR A 6 1.09 23.41 0.62
N THR A 7 0.75 23.80 1.83
CA THR A 7 0.37 22.87 2.89
C THR A 7 -0.94 22.22 2.45
N LEU A 8 -0.86 21.18 1.61
CA LEU A 8 -1.95 20.26 1.36
C LEU A 8 -2.30 19.64 2.72
N ARG A 9 -3.47 19.96 3.26
CA ARG A 9 -4.08 19.13 4.31
C ARG A 9 -4.47 17.83 3.64
N LEU A 10 -3.51 16.91 3.63
CA LEU A 10 -3.70 15.56 3.14
C LEU A 10 -4.39 14.75 4.22
N ASP A 11 -5.72 14.68 4.13
CA ASP A 11 -6.44 13.59 4.79
C ASP A 11 -6.06 12.32 4.04
N SER A 12 -5.19 11.52 4.66
CA SER A 12 -4.64 10.29 4.09
C SER A 12 -5.17 9.09 4.86
N PHE A 13 -5.82 8.19 4.13
CA PHE A 13 -6.22 6.90 4.67
C PHE A 13 -5.19 5.86 4.26
N LEU A 14 -4.63 5.17 5.25
CA LEU A 14 -3.55 4.21 5.06
C LEU A 14 -4.01 2.84 5.54
N THR A 15 -3.92 1.86 4.66
CA THR A 15 -4.12 0.45 4.99
C THR A 15 -2.86 -0.33 4.63
N HIS A 16 -2.42 -1.18 5.56
CA HIS A 16 -1.26 -2.06 5.38
C HIS A 16 -1.65 -3.50 5.63
N GLY A 17 -1.02 -4.41 4.89
CA GLY A 17 -1.25 -5.83 5.08
C GLY A 17 -0.19 -6.70 4.41
N THR A 18 -0.46 -7.99 4.41
CA THR A 18 0.48 -9.01 3.95
C THR A 18 -0.18 -9.93 2.94
N SER A 19 0.57 -10.41 1.95
CA SER A 19 0.01 -11.31 0.92
C SER A 19 -0.36 -12.69 1.49
N LYS A 20 -1.28 -13.39 0.82
CA LYS A 20 -1.74 -14.74 1.21
C LYS A 20 -0.66 -15.83 1.16
N LYS A 21 0.46 -15.58 0.50
CA LYS A 21 1.58 -16.53 0.41
C LYS A 21 2.55 -16.27 1.55
N TYR A 22 2.81 -17.29 2.37
CA TYR A 22 3.67 -17.18 3.55
C TYR A 22 4.52 -18.43 3.78
N ARG A 23 5.62 -18.28 4.52
CA ARG A 23 6.36 -19.35 5.19
C ARG A 23 5.94 -19.43 6.64
N ILE A 24 5.86 -20.63 7.21
CA ILE A 24 5.52 -20.81 8.63
C ILE A 24 6.81 -20.92 9.46
N LEU A 25 6.91 -20.17 10.56
CA LEU A 25 8.00 -20.20 11.53
C LEU A 25 7.50 -20.55 12.94
N LEU A 26 8.45 -20.80 13.85
CA LEU A 26 8.21 -21.05 15.28
C LEU A 26 7.17 -22.14 15.53
N SER A 27 7.43 -23.34 14.97
CA SER A 27 6.60 -24.53 15.16
C SER A 27 5.13 -24.37 14.77
N GLY A 28 4.82 -23.54 13.77
CA GLY A 28 3.43 -23.39 13.31
C GLY A 28 2.75 -22.08 13.70
N GLN A 29 3.36 -21.29 14.58
CA GLN A 29 2.66 -20.20 15.26
C GLN A 29 2.70 -18.87 14.51
N VAL A 30 3.66 -18.69 13.60
CA VAL A 30 3.85 -17.43 12.89
C VAL A 30 3.90 -17.67 11.39
N ALA A 31 2.97 -17.05 10.67
CA ALA A 31 3.03 -16.92 9.22
C ALA A 31 3.88 -15.69 8.86
N VAL A 32 4.97 -15.92 8.12
CA VAL A 32 5.83 -14.88 7.56
C VAL A 32 5.47 -14.70 6.09
N PRO A 33 4.92 -13.55 5.69
CA PRO A 33 4.46 -13.36 4.32
C PRO A 33 5.64 -13.30 3.35
N THR A 34 5.36 -13.64 2.10
CA THR A 34 6.31 -13.48 0.99
C THR A 34 6.35 -12.05 0.47
N HIS A 35 5.27 -11.30 0.65
CA HIS A 35 5.14 -9.91 0.22
C HIS A 35 4.31 -9.11 1.23
N CYS A 36 4.61 -7.83 1.35
CA CYS A 36 3.84 -6.85 2.11
C CYS A 36 3.23 -5.85 1.12
N PHE A 37 2.07 -5.31 1.45
CA PHE A 37 1.44 -4.27 0.66
C PHE A 37 1.07 -3.05 1.49
N LYS A 38 0.97 -1.92 0.80
CA LYS A 38 0.44 -0.66 1.34
C LYS A 38 -0.50 -0.07 0.31
N ALA A 39 -1.74 0.21 0.71
CA ALA A 39 -2.71 0.97 -0.08
C ALA A 39 -2.94 2.32 0.61
N ALA A 40 -3.01 3.38 -0.18
CA ALA A 40 -3.15 4.75 0.29
C ALA A 40 -4.15 5.50 -0.58
N LEU A 41 -5.04 6.23 0.09
CA LEU A 41 -5.99 7.14 -0.53
C LEU A 41 -5.58 8.57 -0.20
N PHE A 42 -5.51 9.41 -1.23
CA PHE A 42 -5.19 10.82 -1.12
C PHE A 42 -6.40 11.61 -1.57
N MET A 43 -6.93 12.45 -0.68
CA MET A 43 -8.01 13.37 -1.01
C MET A 43 -7.46 14.80 -1.02
N THR A 44 -7.72 15.55 -2.09
CA THR A 44 -7.42 16.98 -2.16
C THR A 44 -8.64 17.82 -1.76
N ASP A 45 -8.43 19.10 -1.46
CA ASP A 45 -9.49 20.06 -1.15
C ASP A 45 -10.55 20.15 -2.28
N ASP A 46 -10.15 19.84 -3.52
CA ASP A 46 -11.02 19.80 -4.70
C ASP A 46 -11.78 18.47 -4.86
N SER A 47 -11.78 17.61 -3.83
CA SER A 47 -12.35 16.27 -3.85
C SER A 47 -11.72 15.33 -4.91
N VAL A 48 -10.49 15.61 -5.34
CA VAL A 48 -9.75 14.68 -6.20
C VAL A 48 -9.25 13.55 -5.33
N ILE A 49 -9.70 12.34 -5.66
CA ILE A 49 -9.29 11.11 -5.00
C ILE A 49 -8.20 10.45 -5.85
N THR A 50 -7.04 10.19 -5.25
CA THR A 50 -5.97 9.41 -5.86
C THR A 50 -5.71 8.18 -5.01
N GLU A 51 -5.71 7.03 -5.65
CA GLU A 51 -5.41 5.74 -5.05
C GLU A 51 -4.03 5.27 -5.48
N LEU A 52 -3.19 4.92 -4.50
CA LEU A 52 -1.88 4.32 -4.74
C LEU A 52 -1.79 3.02 -3.96
N ALA A 53 -1.26 1.98 -4.60
CA ALA A 53 -0.96 0.75 -3.89
C ALA A 53 0.33 0.12 -4.36
N TYR A 54 1.09 -0.36 -3.39
CA TYR A 54 2.42 -0.92 -3.58
C TYR A 54 2.47 -2.35 -3.07
N LEU A 55 3.18 -3.23 -3.76
CA LEU A 55 3.46 -4.60 -3.33
C LEU A 55 4.95 -4.88 -3.34
N MET A 56 5.51 -5.05 -2.16
CA MET A 56 6.95 -5.24 -1.96
C MET A 56 7.26 -6.66 -1.51
N PRO A 57 8.28 -7.32 -2.07
CA PRO A 57 8.71 -8.61 -1.57
C PRO A 57 9.31 -8.48 -0.16
N ASN A 58 8.95 -9.43 0.71
CA ASN A 58 9.43 -9.47 2.09
C ASN A 58 10.77 -10.21 2.16
N GLN A 59 11.85 -9.46 1.96
CA GLN A 59 13.22 -9.97 1.94
C GLN A 59 14.14 -9.15 2.86
N SER A 60 15.25 -9.75 3.26
CA SER A 60 16.23 -9.11 4.15
C SER A 60 17.17 -8.13 3.44
N GLU A 61 17.32 -8.29 2.12
CA GLU A 61 18.17 -7.43 1.31
C GLU A 61 17.40 -6.19 0.88
N THR A 62 18.11 -5.05 0.84
CA THR A 62 17.57 -3.80 0.32
C THR A 62 17.01 -4.01 -1.08
N LEU A 63 15.78 -3.58 -1.28
CA LEU A 63 15.13 -3.63 -2.58
C LEU A 63 15.76 -2.59 -3.51
N PRO A 64 16.12 -2.94 -4.76
CA PRO A 64 16.59 -1.97 -5.73
C PRO A 64 15.43 -1.09 -6.21
N GLY A 65 15.73 0.12 -6.68
CA GLY A 65 14.74 1.02 -7.27
C GLY A 65 14.04 1.95 -6.28
N ASP A 66 13.05 2.68 -6.79
CA ASP A 66 12.24 3.64 -6.05
C ASP A 66 10.86 3.01 -5.70
N PRO A 67 10.11 3.55 -4.71
CA PRO A 67 8.80 3.00 -4.33
C PRO A 67 7.82 2.82 -5.50
N GLU A 68 7.87 3.71 -6.48
CA GLU A 68 7.05 3.71 -7.70
C GLU A 68 7.27 2.45 -8.56
N ASP A 69 8.45 1.82 -8.48
CA ASP A 69 8.74 0.56 -9.20
C ASP A 69 7.91 -0.62 -8.68
N TYR A 70 7.30 -0.47 -7.49
CA TYR A 70 6.49 -1.49 -6.82
C TYR A 70 4.99 -1.15 -6.84
N GLU A 71 4.60 -0.10 -7.54
CA GLU A 71 3.20 0.30 -7.67
C GLU A 71 2.43 -0.69 -8.56
N ILE A 72 1.31 -1.21 -8.05
CA ILE A 72 0.47 -2.17 -8.79
C ILE A 72 -1.02 -1.79 -8.83
N GLY A 73 -1.41 -0.71 -8.13
CA GLY A 73 -2.80 -0.25 -8.04
C GLY A 73 -3.65 -1.04 -7.02
N VAL A 74 -4.69 -0.40 -6.50
CA VAL A 74 -5.55 -0.96 -5.43
C VAL A 74 -6.30 -2.20 -5.90
N GLU A 75 -6.92 -2.14 -7.08
CA GLU A 75 -7.63 -3.27 -7.70
C GLU A 75 -6.77 -4.55 -7.71
N LYS A 76 -5.47 -4.42 -7.99
CA LYS A 76 -4.57 -5.58 -8.03
C LYS A 76 -4.30 -6.17 -6.65
N ILE A 77 -4.25 -5.33 -5.61
CA ILE A 77 -4.14 -5.79 -4.22
C ILE A 77 -5.42 -6.49 -3.78
N GLU A 78 -6.59 -6.00 -4.19
CA GLU A 78 -7.88 -6.64 -3.94
C GLU A 78 -7.93 -8.05 -4.55
N GLU A 79 -7.49 -8.22 -5.80
CA GLU A 79 -7.38 -9.54 -6.44
C GLU A 79 -6.49 -10.51 -5.63
N ILE A 80 -5.36 -10.02 -5.11
CA ILE A 80 -4.39 -10.84 -4.36
C ILE A 80 -4.93 -11.23 -2.97
N THR A 81 -5.57 -10.28 -2.29
CA THR A 81 -6.01 -10.40 -0.90
C THR A 81 -7.44 -10.94 -0.78
N GLY A 82 -8.25 -10.81 -1.82
CA GLY A 82 -9.70 -11.03 -1.78
C GLY A 82 -10.42 -10.08 -0.82
N TRP A 83 -9.84 -8.90 -0.57
CA TRP A 83 -10.46 -7.83 0.20
C TRP A 83 -10.95 -6.74 -0.75
N GLU A 84 -11.84 -5.90 -0.27
CA GLU A 84 -12.23 -4.64 -0.92
C GLU A 84 -11.72 -3.49 -0.05
N PHE A 85 -11.00 -2.54 -0.63
CA PHE A 85 -10.48 -1.36 0.04
C PHE A 85 -11.33 -0.13 -0.33
N PHE A 86 -11.35 0.86 0.56
CA PHE A 86 -11.97 2.17 0.31
C PHE A 86 -13.45 2.14 -0.08
N VAL A 87 -14.20 1.09 0.30
CA VAL A 87 -15.63 0.89 -0.06
C VAL A 87 -16.57 2.03 0.35
N ASP A 88 -16.19 2.85 1.33
CA ASP A 88 -16.97 3.98 1.83
C ASP A 88 -16.60 5.32 1.15
N VAL A 89 -15.65 5.29 0.21
CA VAL A 89 -15.22 6.45 -0.56
C VAL A 89 -16.09 6.56 -1.83
N PRO A 90 -16.72 7.72 -2.10
CA PRO A 90 -17.62 7.91 -3.23
C PRO A 90 -16.97 7.77 -4.62
#